data_AF-A0A068GQB7-F1
#
_entry.id   AF-A0A068GQB7-F1
#
_cell.length_a   1.000
_cell.length_b   1.000
_cell.length_c   1.000
_cell.angle_alpha   90.00
_cell.angle_beta   90.00
_cell.angle_gamma   90.00
#
_symmetry.space_group_name_H-M   'P 1'
#
loop_
_entity.id
_entity.type
_entity.pdbx_description
1 polymer ?
#
loop_
_entity_poly.entity_id
_entity_poly.type
_entity_poly.pdbx_seq_one_letter_code
_entity_poly.pdbx_strand_id
1 'polypeptide(L)'
;QHIRSGHREAPKSDNVYLKLLVKLYSFLARRTDAPFNKVILRSLFLSKINRPPVSVSRIARALKQKNTAEKTIVVVGTVTDDNRLLEFPKATVAALRFT
;
A
#
# COMPACT_ATOMS: atom_id res chain seq x y z
N GLN A 1 -27.35 -18.99 -14.78
CA GLN A 1 -27.19 -18.08 -13.63
C GLN A 1 -26.17 -17.01 -13.99
N HIS A 2 -26.47 -15.72 -13.81
CA HIS A 2 -25.52 -14.63 -14.07
C HIS A 2 -24.65 -14.38 -12.83
N ILE A 3 -23.56 -15.13 -12.68
CA ILE A 3 -22.63 -14.97 -11.54
C ILE A 3 -21.60 -13.90 -11.89
N ARG A 4 -21.58 -12.80 -11.13
CA ARG A 4 -20.52 -11.78 -11.20
C ARG A 4 -19.55 -11.99 -10.03
N SER A 5 -18.27 -11.75 -10.28
CA SER A 5 -17.28 -11.69 -9.21
C SER A 5 -17.63 -10.54 -8.25
N GLY A 6 -17.66 -10.79 -6.95
CA GLY A 6 -17.84 -9.75 -5.93
C GLY A 6 -16.60 -8.89 -5.69
N HIS A 7 -15.49 -9.22 -6.36
CA HIS A 7 -14.21 -8.52 -6.20
C HIS A 7 -14.09 -7.34 -7.16
N ARG A 8 -13.34 -6.32 -6.74
CA ARG A 8 -12.98 -5.21 -7.62
C ARG A 8 -11.87 -5.64 -8.57
N GLU A 9 -12.10 -5.40 -9.85
CA GLU A 9 -11.12 -5.65 -10.92
C GLU A 9 -10.35 -4.39 -11.34
N ALA A 10 -10.85 -3.22 -10.94
CA ALA A 10 -10.25 -1.92 -11.23
C ALA A 10 -10.55 -0.93 -10.09
N PRO A 11 -9.74 0.14 -9.92
CA PRO A 11 -10.09 1.20 -8.99
C PRO A 11 -11.30 1.99 -9.53
N LYS A 12 -12.24 2.35 -8.66
CA LYS A 12 -13.37 3.24 -9.02
C LYS A 12 -12.94 4.70 -9.23
N SER A 13 -11.73 5.07 -8.82
CA SER A 13 -11.24 6.46 -8.88
C SER A 13 -10.77 6.83 -10.29
N ASP A 14 -11.09 8.05 -10.72
CA ASP A 14 -10.66 8.59 -12.01
C ASP A 14 -9.30 9.27 -12.02
N ASN A 15 -8.57 9.23 -10.90
CA ASN A 15 -7.22 9.79 -10.82
C ASN A 15 -6.28 9.11 -11.84
N VAL A 16 -5.76 9.90 -12.78
CA VAL A 16 -4.87 9.45 -13.85
C VAL A 16 -3.59 8.80 -13.29
N TYR A 17 -2.98 9.39 -12.26
CA TYR A 17 -1.75 8.85 -11.66
C TYR A 17 -1.98 7.48 -11.01
N LEU A 18 -3.16 7.29 -10.40
CA LEU A 18 -3.53 5.98 -9.84
C LEU A 18 -3.74 4.95 -10.96
N LYS A 19 -4.35 5.34 -12.08
CA LYS A 19 -4.52 4.48 -13.26
C LYS A 19 -3.17 4.06 -13.86
N LEU A 20 -2.18 4.96 -13.88
CA LEU A 20 -0.81 4.63 -14.31
C LEU A 20 -0.13 3.60 -13.39
N LEU A 21 -0.24 3.77 -12.07
CA LEU A 21 0.29 2.79 -11.10
C LEU A 21 -0.40 1.43 -11.24
N VAL A 22 -1.72 1.42 -11.45
CA VAL A 22 -2.46 0.17 -11.71
C VAL A 22 -1.96 -0.49 -12.99
N LYS A 23 -1.71 0.26 -14.06
CA LYS A 23 -1.18 -0.29 -15.32
C LYS A 23 0.20 -0.93 -15.11
N LEU A 24 1.08 -0.28 -14.36
CA LEU A 24 2.40 -0.81 -14.00
C LEU A 24 2.29 -2.10 -13.18
N TYR A 25 1.53 -2.10 -12.09
CA TYR A 25 1.39 -3.28 -11.23
C TYR A 25 0.60 -4.41 -11.89
N SER A 26 -0.30 -4.11 -12.83
CA SER A 26 -0.97 -5.13 -13.65
C SER A 26 0.02 -5.84 -14.56
N PHE A 27 0.93 -5.09 -15.18
CA PHE A 27 2.01 -5.67 -15.97
C PHE A 27 2.95 -6.53 -15.12
N LEU A 28 3.43 -5.99 -13.99
CA LEU A 28 4.35 -6.70 -13.09
C LEU A 28 3.70 -7.96 -12.52
N ALA A 29 2.48 -7.88 -11.99
CA ALA A 29 1.78 -9.02 -11.39
C ALA A 29 1.53 -10.18 -12.37
N ARG A 30 1.45 -9.88 -13.67
CA ARG A 30 1.29 -10.88 -14.73
C ARG A 30 2.62 -11.49 -15.20
N ARG A 31 3.75 -10.78 -15.09
CA ARG A 31 5.02 -11.15 -15.75
C ARG A 31 6.14 -11.57 -14.81
N THR A 32 6.07 -11.24 -13.52
CA THR A 32 7.18 -11.47 -12.57
C THR A 32 6.92 -12.59 -11.57
N ASP A 33 5.72 -13.19 -11.59
CA ASP A 33 5.25 -14.26 -10.68
C ASP A 33 5.43 -14.02 -9.17
N ALA A 34 5.92 -12.85 -8.75
CA ALA A 34 6.10 -12.50 -7.37
C ALA A 34 4.75 -12.23 -6.68
N PRO A 35 4.46 -12.88 -5.53
CA PRO A 35 3.17 -12.74 -4.85
C PRO A 35 2.92 -11.31 -4.37
N PHE A 36 3.98 -10.56 -4.04
CA PHE A 36 3.93 -9.15 -3.63
C PHE A 36 3.16 -8.28 -4.65
N ASN A 37 3.44 -8.44 -5.95
CA ASN A 37 2.84 -7.61 -6.99
C ASN A 37 1.32 -7.82 -7.09
N LYS A 38 0.85 -9.05 -6.87
CA LYS A 38 -0.59 -9.39 -6.83
C LYS A 38 -1.27 -8.73 -5.63
N VAL A 39 -0.60 -8.67 -4.48
CA VAL A 39 -1.10 -7.99 -3.27
C VAL A 39 -1.20 -6.48 -3.49
N ILE A 40 -0.16 -5.85 -4.03
CA ILE A 40 -0.17 -4.40 -4.29
C ILE A 40 -1.27 -4.02 -5.29
N LEU A 41 -1.41 -4.78 -6.38
CA LEU A 41 -2.45 -4.53 -7.39
C LEU A 41 -3.86 -4.54 -6.77
N ARG A 42 -4.17 -5.57 -5.97
CA ARG A 42 -5.45 -5.66 -5.25
C ARG A 42 -5.65 -4.49 -4.29
N SER A 43 -4.61 -4.11 -3.56
CA SER A 43 -4.66 -2.98 -2.62
C SER A 43 -4.93 -1.63 -3.31
N LEU A 44 -4.44 -1.43 -4.55
CA LEU A 44 -4.72 -0.20 -5.32
C LEU A 44 -6.21 -0.06 -5.69
N PHE A 45 -6.98 -1.16 -5.74
CA PHE A 45 -8.41 -1.16 -6.08
C PHE A 45 -9.32 -0.83 -4.89
N LEU A 46 -8.78 -0.87 -3.67
CA LEU A 46 -9.55 -0.67 -2.45
C LEU A 46 -10.19 0.73 -2.39
N SER A 47 -11.34 0.82 -1.72
CA SER A 47 -12.00 2.11 -1.45
C SER A 47 -11.18 2.93 -0.45
N LYS A 48 -11.55 4.20 -0.25
CA LYS A 48 -10.95 5.04 0.80
C LYS A 48 -11.20 4.45 2.19
N ILE A 49 -12.41 3.94 2.45
CA ILE A 49 -12.78 3.29 3.73
C ILE A 49 -11.88 2.08 4.01
N ASN A 50 -11.59 1.28 2.98
CA ASN A 50 -10.77 0.07 3.12
C ASN A 50 -9.25 0.36 3.03
N ARG A 51 -8.85 1.63 2.95
CA ARG A 51 -7.45 2.08 3.00
C ARG A 51 -7.30 3.12 4.12
N PRO A 52 -7.48 2.71 5.39
CA PRO A 52 -7.32 3.62 6.51
C PRO A 52 -5.88 4.15 6.58
N PRO A 53 -5.69 5.39 7.05
CA PRO A 53 -4.36 5.95 7.20
C PRO A 53 -3.50 5.15 8.19
N VAL A 54 -2.20 5.08 7.91
CA VAL A 54 -1.21 4.40 8.75
C VAL A 54 -0.35 5.45 9.44
N SER A 55 -0.39 5.48 10.77
CA SER A 55 0.45 6.39 11.56
C SER A 55 1.94 5.98 11.52
N VAL A 56 2.84 6.97 11.57
CA VAL A 56 4.29 6.77 11.74
C VAL A 56 4.66 5.95 12.98
N SER A 57 3.88 6.04 14.06
CA SER A 57 4.10 5.21 15.26
C SER A 57 3.88 3.72 14.98
N ARG A 58 2.94 3.38 14.10
CA ARG A 58 2.73 2.00 13.64
C ARG A 58 3.90 1.51 12.78
N ILE A 59 4.48 2.39 11.96
CA ILE A 59 5.66 2.08 11.15
C ILE A 59 6.87 1.83 12.06
N ALA A 60 7.12 2.70 13.04
CA ALA A 60 8.19 2.52 14.01
C ALA A 60 8.04 1.21 14.80
N ARG A 61 6.82 0.85 15.18
CA ARG A 61 6.54 -0.45 15.83
C ARG A 61 6.80 -1.64 14.92
N ALA A 62 6.48 -1.53 13.62
CA ALA A 62 6.75 -2.58 12.65
C ALA A 62 8.25 -2.82 12.45
N LEU A 63 9.06 -1.74 12.41
CA LEU A 63 10.52 -1.82 12.26
C LEU A 63 11.24 -2.43 13.47
N LYS A 64 10.64 -2.36 14.66
CA LYS A 64 11.17 -3.01 15.88
C LYS A 64 11.01 -4.54 15.86
N GLN A 65 10.31 -5.11 14.87
CA GLN A 65 10.18 -6.57 14.76
C GLN A 65 11.48 -7.20 14.27
N LYS A 66 11.76 -8.44 14.71
CA LYS A 66 12.97 -9.18 14.32
C LYS A 66 13.08 -9.29 12.79
N ASN A 67 14.26 -9.05 12.23
CA ASN A 67 14.57 -9.12 10.79
C ASN A 67 13.73 -8.16 9.91
N THR A 68 13.35 -6.99 10.43
CA THR A 68 12.64 -5.96 9.65
C THR A 68 13.34 -4.61 9.60
N ALA A 69 14.42 -4.41 10.37
CA ALA A 69 15.11 -3.12 10.46
C ALA A 69 15.63 -2.61 9.10
N GLU A 70 16.06 -3.51 8.22
CA GLU A 70 16.59 -3.17 6.89
C GLU A 70 15.53 -3.20 5.78
N LYS A 71 14.29 -3.58 6.10
CA LYS A 71 13.23 -3.71 5.09
C LYS A 71 12.62 -2.35 4.79
N THR A 72 12.31 -2.14 3.51
CA THR A 72 11.49 -1.00 3.08
C THR A 72 10.03 -1.26 3.44
N ILE A 73 9.40 -0.31 4.13
CA ILE A 73 8.00 -0.41 4.53
C ILE A 73 7.11 0.09 3.38
N VAL A 74 6.10 -0.69 3.01
CA VAL A 74 5.18 -0.34 1.92
C VAL A 74 3.77 -0.13 2.47
N VAL A 75 3.20 1.04 2.20
CA VAL A 75 1.84 1.41 2.61
C VAL A 75 1.04 1.84 1.39
N VAL A 76 0.04 1.04 1.00
CA VAL A 76 -0.89 1.41 -0.09
C VAL A 76 -2.00 2.31 0.44
N GLY A 77 -1.65 3.53 0.81
CA GLY A 77 -2.55 4.49 1.44
C GLY A 77 -1.84 5.76 1.88
N THR A 78 -2.48 6.50 2.78
CA THR A 78 -1.92 7.70 3.40
C THR A 78 -1.13 7.32 4.64
N VAL A 79 0.08 7.85 4.79
CA VAL A 79 0.85 7.81 6.03
C VAL A 79 0.63 9.12 6.78
N THR A 80 0.32 9.03 8.07
CA THR A 80 0.03 10.19 8.93
C THR A 80 1.05 10.38 10.03
N ASP A 81 1.32 11.63 10.39
CA ASP A 81 2.18 11.98 11.52
C ASP A 81 1.54 11.60 12.88
N ASP A 82 2.39 11.42 13.89
CA ASP A 82 2.02 11.09 15.27
C ASP A 82 3.00 11.75 16.24
N ASN A 83 2.68 12.97 16.65
CA ASN A 83 3.52 13.85 17.48
C ASN A 83 3.84 13.26 18.87
N ARG A 84 3.18 12.16 19.26
CA ARG A 84 3.47 11.45 20.51
C ARG A 84 4.75 10.62 20.41
N LEU A 85 5.23 10.36 19.20
CA LEU A 85 6.45 9.61 18.97
C LEU A 85 7.67 10.54 19.06
N LEU A 86 8.53 10.31 20.05
CA LEU A 86 9.71 11.15 20.30
C LEU A 86 10.90 10.75 19.41
N GLU A 87 11.05 9.46 19.12
CA GLU A 87 12.16 8.93 18.33
C GLU A 87 11.62 8.08 17.17
N PHE A 88 12.06 8.41 15.96
CA PHE A 88 11.76 7.63 14.76
C PHE A 88 13.05 7.05 14.18
N PRO A 89 13.14 5.72 13.98
CA PRO A 89 14.32 5.11 13.38
C PRO A 89 14.46 5.51 11.90
N LYS A 90 15.69 5.63 11.41
CA LYS A 90 15.94 5.84 9.98
C LYS A 90 15.36 4.68 9.17
N ALA A 91 14.45 4.96 8.25
CA ALA A 91 13.78 3.95 7.45
C ALA A 91 13.37 4.48 6.08
N THR A 92 13.18 3.55 5.14
CA THR A 92 12.65 3.84 3.80
C THR A 92 11.18 3.42 3.75
N VAL A 93 10.30 4.35 3.38
CA VAL A 93 8.85 4.12 3.32
C VAL A 93 8.33 4.48 1.93
N ALA A 94 7.63 3.55 1.29
CA ALA A 94 6.92 3.77 0.04
C ALA A 94 5.42 3.87 0.30
N ALA A 95 4.81 5.02 0.02
CA ALA A 95 3.38 5.25 0.21
C ALA A 95 2.72 6.02 -0.94
N LEU A 96 1.39 6.01 -1.01
CA LEU A 96 0.64 6.80 -1.99
C LEU A 96 0.61 8.29 -1.63
N ARG A 97 0.61 8.60 -0.34
CA ARG A 97 0.58 9.98 0.19
C ARG A 97 1.19 10.02 1.59
N PHE A 98 1.86 11.10 1.90
CA PHE A 98 2.28 11.49 3.24
C PHE A 98 1.54 12.77 3.64
N THR A 99 1.34 12.98 4.94
CA THR A 99 0.83 14.23 5.52
C THR A 99 1.95 14.98 6.22
#